data_AF-D7DS08-F1
#
_entry.id   AF-D7DS08-F1
#
_cell.length_a   1.000
_cell.length_b   1.000
_cell.length_c   1.000
_cell.angle_alpha   90.00
_cell.angle_beta   90.00
_cell.angle_gamma   90.00
#
_symmetry.space_group_name_H-M   'P 1'
#
loop_
_entity.id
_entity.type
_entity.pdbx_description
1 polymer ?
#
loop_
_entity_poly.entity_id
_entity_poly.type
_entity_poly.pdbx_seq_one_letter_code
_entity_poly.pdbx_strand_id
1 'polypeptide(L)'
;MLAITKMYQELMDLIGVDDEGYELINPYRKDSDLKHVLDYYDYILISKGYTKRVSNNTGANPDKIVEVSSATIGSLINTLNDLKQLNIGNSETIEESITQLSDLNVKIHSNEENKKLVDEFNSKNIVITNTSFIQKILDDLGINNCKVNLDMIEEICKAGCLINLGKTTMDDLKKLIIVPDYDIDKINELNLKDKFNSNLCILKTHDYDLELIERIENRYAQILEFIE
;
A
#
# COMPACT_ATOMS: atom_id res chain seq x y z
N MET A 1 -6.06 -19.40 -17.72
CA MET A 1 -6.70 -19.36 -16.39
C MET A 1 -5.77 -18.65 -15.42
N LEU A 2 -6.25 -17.61 -14.75
CA LEU A 2 -5.51 -16.86 -13.75
C LEU A 2 -5.85 -17.35 -12.33
N ALA A 3 -4.87 -17.31 -11.43
CA ALA A 3 -5.10 -17.46 -10.01
C ALA A 3 -4.93 -16.09 -9.34
N ILE A 4 -5.88 -15.66 -8.51
CA ILE A 4 -5.81 -14.35 -7.86
C ILE A 4 -6.28 -14.42 -6.41
N THR A 5 -5.76 -13.53 -5.58
CA THR A 5 -6.25 -13.42 -4.19
C THR A 5 -7.54 -12.61 -4.17
N LYS A 6 -8.46 -12.94 -3.24
CA LYS A 6 -9.72 -12.21 -3.07
C LYS A 6 -9.54 -10.69 -2.98
N MET A 7 -8.43 -10.23 -2.43
CA MET A 7 -8.10 -8.81 -2.34
C MET A 7 -8.09 -8.13 -3.72
N TYR A 8 -7.62 -8.79 -4.76
CA TYR A 8 -7.48 -8.19 -6.09
C TYR A 8 -8.59 -8.65 -7.04
N GLN A 9 -9.74 -9.10 -6.56
CA GLN A 9 -10.81 -9.57 -7.44
C GLN A 9 -11.24 -8.50 -8.45
N GLU A 10 -11.45 -7.23 -8.03
CA GLU A 10 -11.78 -6.10 -8.92
C GLU A 10 -10.73 -5.89 -10.03
N LEU A 11 -9.49 -6.35 -9.85
CA LEU A 11 -8.47 -6.27 -10.91
C LEU A 11 -8.91 -7.02 -12.17
N MET A 12 -9.74 -8.06 -12.07
CA MET A 12 -10.25 -8.82 -13.21
C MET A 12 -11.13 -7.96 -14.11
N ASP A 13 -11.98 -7.12 -13.53
CA ASP A 13 -12.78 -6.16 -14.26
C ASP A 13 -11.88 -5.12 -14.97
N LEU A 14 -10.86 -4.61 -14.26
CA LEU A 14 -9.91 -3.62 -14.80
C LEU A 14 -9.07 -4.16 -15.96
N ILE A 15 -8.90 -5.48 -16.05
CA ILE A 15 -8.16 -6.12 -17.14
C ILE A 15 -9.08 -6.85 -18.14
N GLY A 16 -10.40 -6.75 -18.00
CA GLY A 16 -11.35 -7.39 -18.91
C GLY A 16 -11.28 -8.93 -18.93
N VAL A 17 -11.09 -9.54 -17.76
CA VAL A 17 -11.14 -11.00 -17.56
C VAL A 17 -12.46 -11.35 -16.89
N ASP A 18 -13.23 -12.27 -17.49
CA ASP A 18 -14.50 -12.75 -16.95
C ASP A 18 -14.31 -13.77 -15.82
N ASP A 19 -15.42 -14.11 -15.13
CA ASP A 19 -15.44 -15.07 -14.02
C ASP A 19 -15.01 -16.49 -14.40
N GLU A 20 -15.00 -16.84 -15.70
CA GLU A 20 -14.48 -18.12 -16.18
C GLU A 20 -12.96 -18.09 -16.44
N GLY A 21 -12.37 -16.89 -16.48
CA GLY A 21 -10.96 -16.66 -16.76
C GLY A 21 -10.06 -16.67 -15.52
N TYR A 22 -10.61 -16.67 -14.31
CA TYR A 22 -9.85 -16.69 -13.06
C TYR A 22 -10.44 -17.57 -11.94
N GLU A 23 -9.59 -17.94 -10.98
CA GLU A 23 -9.99 -18.60 -9.74
C GLU A 23 -9.45 -17.84 -8.52
N LEU A 24 -10.29 -17.69 -7.49
CA LEU A 24 -9.90 -17.10 -6.22
C LEU A 24 -9.15 -18.11 -5.35
N ILE A 25 -7.91 -17.79 -4.99
CA ILE A 25 -7.05 -18.65 -4.18
C ILE A 25 -6.49 -17.90 -2.96
N ASN A 26 -5.99 -18.66 -1.97
CA ASN A 26 -5.23 -18.11 -0.84
C ASN A 26 -3.81 -18.72 -0.79
N PRO A 27 -2.85 -18.19 -1.56
CA PRO A 27 -1.50 -18.74 -1.68
C PRO A 27 -0.62 -18.47 -0.45
N TYR A 28 -1.13 -17.75 0.55
CA TYR A 28 -0.36 -17.33 1.72
C TYR A 28 -0.35 -18.36 2.85
N ARG A 29 -1.23 -19.35 2.80
CA ARG A 29 -1.30 -20.45 3.76
C ARG A 29 -0.34 -21.57 3.34
N LYS A 30 0.26 -22.22 4.33
CA LYS A 30 1.00 -23.48 4.12
C LYS A 30 -0.03 -24.59 3.98
N ASP A 31 -0.64 -24.65 2.80
CA ASP A 31 -1.58 -25.72 2.46
C ASP A 31 -0.89 -26.66 1.48
N SER A 32 -0.81 -27.95 1.84
CA SER A 32 -0.24 -28.99 0.99
C SER A 32 -1.01 -29.13 -0.33
N ASP A 33 -2.27 -28.72 -0.35
CA ASP A 33 -3.17 -28.94 -1.49
C ASP A 33 -2.89 -27.94 -2.62
N LEU A 34 -2.27 -26.80 -2.33
CA LEU A 34 -1.87 -25.82 -3.36
C LEU A 34 -0.60 -26.25 -4.13
N LYS A 35 0.13 -27.26 -3.65
CA LYS A 35 1.47 -27.58 -4.16
C LYS A 35 1.49 -28.08 -5.61
N HIS A 36 0.38 -28.63 -6.05
CA HIS A 36 0.21 -29.17 -7.40
C HIS A 36 -0.86 -28.43 -8.22
N VAL A 37 -1.71 -27.64 -7.54
CA VAL A 37 -2.80 -26.89 -8.18
C VAL A 37 -2.27 -25.63 -8.85
N LEU A 38 -1.18 -25.04 -8.34
CA LEU A 38 -0.67 -23.79 -8.88
C LEU A 38 0.01 -23.91 -10.25
N ASP A 39 0.45 -25.11 -10.64
CA ASP A 39 1.03 -25.36 -11.96
C ASP A 39 0.00 -25.28 -13.08
N TYR A 40 -1.29 -25.45 -12.76
CA TYR A 40 -2.41 -25.35 -13.71
C TYR A 40 -2.62 -23.92 -14.23
N TYR A 41 -2.32 -22.91 -13.43
CA TYR A 41 -2.53 -21.52 -13.81
C TYR A 41 -1.41 -21.01 -14.69
N ASP A 42 -1.77 -20.12 -15.61
CA ASP A 42 -0.80 -19.42 -16.46
C ASP A 42 -0.02 -18.42 -15.61
N TYR A 43 -0.75 -17.64 -14.80
CA TYR A 43 -0.20 -16.65 -13.87
C TYR A 43 -0.93 -16.64 -12.54
N ILE A 44 -0.21 -16.25 -11.50
CA ILE A 44 -0.67 -16.15 -10.12
C ILE A 44 -0.47 -14.71 -9.64
N LEU A 45 -1.55 -13.96 -9.46
CA LEU A 45 -1.56 -12.56 -9.09
C LEU A 45 -1.68 -12.41 -7.57
N ILE A 46 -0.66 -11.83 -6.95
CA ILE A 46 -0.57 -11.67 -5.48
C ILE A 46 -0.06 -10.29 -5.09
N SER A 47 -0.23 -9.90 -3.83
CA SER A 47 0.34 -8.65 -3.32
C SER A 47 1.85 -8.59 -3.48
N LYS A 48 2.37 -7.41 -3.80
CA LYS A 48 3.81 -7.13 -3.89
C LYS A 48 4.58 -7.47 -2.61
N GLY A 49 5.74 -8.09 -2.77
CA GLY A 49 6.62 -8.56 -1.69
C GLY A 49 6.34 -9.99 -1.22
N TYR A 50 5.42 -10.73 -1.85
CA TYR A 50 5.00 -12.06 -1.40
C TYR A 50 5.50 -13.22 -2.27
N THR A 51 6.17 -12.97 -3.42
CA THR A 51 6.65 -14.04 -4.32
C THR A 51 7.42 -15.12 -3.56
N LYS A 52 8.43 -14.74 -2.77
CA LYS A 52 9.26 -15.70 -2.02
C LYS A 52 8.43 -16.53 -1.04
N ARG A 53 7.47 -15.91 -0.35
CA ARG A 53 6.61 -16.61 0.61
C ARG A 53 5.70 -17.61 -0.11
N VAL A 54 5.08 -17.19 -1.21
CA VAL A 54 4.17 -18.04 -1.99
C VAL A 54 4.95 -19.22 -2.60
N SER A 55 6.07 -18.97 -3.28
CA SER A 55 6.91 -20.04 -3.84
C SER A 55 7.39 -21.01 -2.76
N ASN A 56 7.77 -20.54 -1.57
CA ASN A 56 8.19 -21.43 -0.48
C ASN A 56 7.03 -22.26 0.09
N ASN A 57 5.84 -21.67 0.22
CA ASN A 57 4.68 -22.35 0.81
C ASN A 57 4.07 -23.37 -0.14
N THR A 58 4.11 -23.10 -1.45
CA THR A 58 3.33 -23.80 -2.45
C THR A 58 4.19 -24.48 -3.53
N GLY A 59 5.49 -24.22 -3.60
CA GLY A 59 6.33 -24.72 -4.69
C GLY A 59 6.06 -24.09 -6.06
N ALA A 60 5.18 -23.09 -6.16
CA ALA A 60 4.88 -22.40 -7.40
C ALA A 60 6.14 -21.79 -8.04
N ASN A 61 6.26 -21.94 -9.35
CA ASN A 61 7.32 -21.32 -10.14
C ASN A 61 7.25 -19.79 -9.97
N PRO A 62 8.30 -19.13 -9.44
CA PRO A 62 8.34 -17.68 -9.29
C PRO A 62 8.05 -16.91 -10.58
N ASP A 63 8.39 -17.46 -11.75
CA ASP A 63 8.19 -16.80 -13.05
C ASP A 63 6.71 -16.70 -13.45
N LYS A 64 5.84 -17.53 -12.85
CA LYS A 64 4.39 -17.44 -13.03
C LYS A 64 3.74 -16.46 -12.04
N ILE A 65 4.49 -15.96 -11.05
CA ILE A 65 3.95 -15.07 -10.02
C ILE A 65 4.09 -13.63 -10.48
N VAL A 66 2.95 -12.94 -10.59
CA VAL A 66 2.90 -11.51 -10.89
C VAL A 66 2.52 -10.76 -9.62
N GLU A 67 3.37 -9.83 -9.21
CA GLU A 67 3.16 -9.02 -8.01
C GLU A 67 2.34 -7.76 -8.32
N VAL A 68 1.14 -7.70 -7.78
CA VAL A 68 0.23 -6.56 -7.86
C VAL A 68 0.62 -5.51 -6.83
N SER A 69 0.83 -4.28 -7.30
CA SER A 69 1.06 -3.11 -6.47
C SER A 69 -0.14 -2.18 -6.55
N SER A 70 -0.77 -1.91 -5.41
CA SER A 70 -1.92 -1.01 -5.33
C SER A 70 -1.78 -0.07 -4.13
N ALA A 71 -0.55 0.30 -3.78
CA ALA A 71 -0.31 1.28 -2.71
C ALA A 71 -0.94 2.64 -3.05
N THR A 72 -0.81 3.06 -4.30
CA THR A 72 -1.33 4.31 -4.85
C THR A 72 -2.01 4.04 -6.19
N ILE A 73 -2.79 5.00 -6.70
CA ILE A 73 -3.38 4.92 -8.05
C ILE A 73 -2.27 4.76 -9.09
N GLY A 74 -1.20 5.55 -8.99
CA GLY A 74 -0.04 5.42 -9.88
C GLY A 74 0.60 4.02 -9.82
N SER A 75 0.66 3.40 -8.64
CA SER A 75 1.19 2.04 -8.53
C SER A 75 0.28 0.98 -9.15
N LEU A 76 -1.04 1.15 -9.08
CA LEU A 76 -2.02 0.28 -9.73
C LEU A 76 -1.94 0.42 -11.26
N ILE A 77 -1.82 1.65 -11.78
CA ILE A 77 -1.58 1.92 -13.20
C ILE A 77 -0.30 1.22 -13.69
N ASN A 78 0.78 1.23 -12.90
CA ASN A 78 2.00 0.50 -13.25
C ASN A 78 1.74 -1.02 -13.34
N THR A 79 0.98 -1.59 -12.39
CA THR A 79 0.58 -3.00 -12.47
C THR A 79 -0.25 -3.29 -13.73
N LEU A 80 -1.20 -2.43 -14.10
CA LEU A 80 -1.98 -2.62 -15.33
C LEU A 80 -1.10 -2.59 -16.58
N ASN A 81 -0.12 -1.69 -16.63
CA ASN A 81 0.87 -1.66 -17.72
C ASN A 81 1.73 -2.94 -17.76
N ASP A 82 2.17 -3.44 -16.61
CA ASP A 82 2.93 -4.70 -16.53
C ASP A 82 2.09 -5.88 -17.03
N LEU A 83 0.83 -5.99 -16.63
CA LEU A 83 -0.10 -7.04 -17.08
C LEU A 83 -0.33 -6.96 -18.59
N LYS A 84 -0.53 -5.76 -19.13
CA LYS A 84 -0.65 -5.53 -20.58
C LYS A 84 0.60 -6.01 -21.34
N GLN A 85 1.80 -5.70 -20.86
CA GLN A 85 3.05 -6.15 -21.49
C GLN A 85 3.21 -7.67 -21.47
N LEU A 86 2.69 -8.32 -20.43
CA LEU A 86 2.65 -9.78 -20.31
C LEU A 86 1.52 -10.42 -21.12
N ASN A 87 0.70 -9.64 -21.83
CA ASN A 87 -0.52 -10.08 -22.52
C ASN A 87 -1.52 -10.78 -21.58
N ILE A 88 -1.63 -10.28 -20.35
CA ILE A 88 -2.59 -10.75 -19.34
C ILE A 88 -3.79 -9.81 -19.35
N GLY A 89 -4.94 -10.31 -19.80
CA GLY A 89 -6.17 -9.53 -19.94
C GLY A 89 -6.35 -8.89 -21.33
N ASN A 90 -7.44 -8.13 -21.47
CA ASN A 90 -7.79 -7.41 -22.68
C ASN A 90 -7.05 -6.06 -22.74
N SER A 91 -6.23 -5.87 -23.77
CA SER A 91 -5.43 -4.65 -23.94
C SER A 91 -6.25 -3.36 -24.05
N GLU A 92 -7.43 -3.40 -24.67
CA GLU A 92 -8.32 -2.24 -24.84
C GLU A 92 -8.95 -1.87 -23.49
N THR A 93 -9.49 -2.85 -22.76
CA THR A 93 -10.04 -2.65 -21.41
C THR A 93 -9.00 -2.13 -20.43
N ILE A 94 -7.75 -2.61 -20.52
CA ILE A 94 -6.64 -2.10 -19.70
C ILE A 94 -6.35 -0.63 -20.02
N GLU A 95 -6.33 -0.24 -21.31
CA GLU A 95 -6.11 1.16 -21.71
C GLU A 95 -7.22 2.10 -21.23
N GLU A 96 -8.47 1.65 -21.30
CA GLU A 96 -9.62 2.38 -20.76
C GLU A 96 -9.49 2.56 -19.24
N SER A 97 -9.19 1.48 -18.51
CA SER A 97 -9.00 1.50 -17.06
C SER A 97 -7.85 2.40 -16.62
N ILE A 98 -6.71 2.36 -17.34
CA ILE A 98 -5.58 3.27 -17.10
C ILE A 98 -6.00 4.72 -17.29
N THR A 99 -6.82 5.02 -18.31
CA THR A 99 -7.30 6.37 -18.58
C THR A 99 -8.18 6.87 -17.44
N GLN A 100 -9.15 6.06 -17.00
CA GLN A 100 -10.04 6.39 -15.88
C GLN A 100 -9.28 6.60 -14.56
N LEU A 101 -8.32 5.71 -14.26
CA LEU A 101 -7.45 5.84 -13.09
C LEU A 101 -6.55 7.07 -13.18
N SER A 102 -6.06 7.41 -14.37
CA SER A 102 -5.24 8.62 -14.57
C SER A 102 -6.04 9.89 -14.30
N ASP A 103 -7.28 9.94 -14.78
CA ASP A 103 -8.20 11.05 -14.50
C ASP A 103 -8.53 11.15 -13.00
N LEU A 104 -8.77 10.02 -12.34
CA LEU A 104 -8.96 9.97 -10.89
C LEU A 104 -7.72 10.49 -10.14
N ASN A 105 -6.54 10.04 -10.55
CA ASN A 105 -5.28 10.49 -9.97
C ASN A 105 -5.11 12.01 -10.11
N VAL A 106 -5.41 12.58 -11.28
CA VAL A 106 -5.38 14.03 -11.48
C VAL A 106 -6.38 14.73 -10.57
N LYS A 107 -7.60 14.22 -10.41
CA LYS A 107 -8.61 14.84 -9.53
C LYS A 107 -8.13 14.90 -8.08
N ILE A 108 -7.55 13.83 -7.56
CA ILE A 108 -7.03 13.75 -6.19
C ILE A 108 -5.91 14.78 -5.98
N HIS A 109 -4.94 14.81 -6.89
CA HIS A 109 -3.75 15.66 -6.76
C HIS A 109 -3.96 17.11 -7.19
N SER A 110 -4.99 17.42 -7.96
CA SER A 110 -5.33 18.78 -8.39
C SER A 110 -6.24 19.51 -7.42
N ASN A 111 -6.75 18.85 -6.38
CA ASN A 111 -7.57 19.46 -5.35
C ASN A 111 -6.78 20.54 -4.58
N GLU A 112 -7.15 21.81 -4.77
CA GLU A 112 -6.48 22.97 -4.19
C GLU A 112 -6.56 23.02 -2.65
N GLU A 113 -7.59 22.45 -2.04
CA GLU A 113 -7.72 22.36 -0.59
C GLU A 113 -6.71 21.35 -0.03
N ASN A 114 -6.64 20.16 -0.62
CA ASN A 114 -5.66 19.14 -0.25
C ASN A 114 -4.22 19.62 -0.43
N LYS A 115 -3.92 20.33 -1.53
CA LYS A 115 -2.58 20.90 -1.75
C LYS A 115 -2.18 21.88 -0.67
N LYS A 116 -3.06 22.83 -0.34
CA LYS A 116 -2.78 23.82 0.72
C LYS A 116 -2.57 23.14 2.07
N LEU A 117 -3.42 22.16 2.38
CA LEU A 117 -3.28 21.36 3.59
C LEU A 117 -1.92 20.66 3.66
N VAL A 118 -1.52 19.98 2.59
CA VAL A 118 -0.22 19.29 2.50
C VAL A 118 0.96 20.26 2.59
N ASP A 119 0.90 21.41 1.92
CA ASP A 119 1.96 22.43 1.96
C ASP A 119 2.13 23.01 3.38
N GLU A 120 1.03 23.37 4.03
CA GLU A 120 1.03 23.85 5.41
C GLU A 120 1.56 22.77 6.36
N PHE A 121 1.12 21.53 6.16
CA PHE A 121 1.57 20.38 6.94
C PHE A 121 3.08 20.16 6.80
N ASN A 122 3.61 20.11 5.58
CA ASN A 122 5.03 19.93 5.30
C ASN A 122 5.90 20.99 5.99
N SER A 123 5.43 22.23 6.09
CA SER A 123 6.19 23.32 6.71
C SER A 123 6.40 23.18 8.22
N LYS A 124 5.57 22.37 8.91
CA LYS A 124 5.51 22.29 10.38
C LYS A 124 5.71 20.88 10.94
N ASN A 125 5.68 19.86 10.09
CA ASN A 125 5.63 18.47 10.52
C ASN A 125 6.69 17.60 9.83
N ILE A 126 7.07 16.53 10.54
CA ILE A 126 7.81 15.40 9.98
C ILE A 126 7.00 14.15 10.25
N VAL A 127 6.87 13.32 9.23
CA VAL A 127 6.25 12.01 9.35
C VAL A 127 7.32 10.93 9.53
N ILE A 128 7.08 10.04 10.47
CA ILE A 128 7.87 8.85 10.69
C ILE A 128 6.98 7.64 10.41
N THR A 129 7.44 6.76 9.55
CA THR A 129 6.78 5.48 9.28
C THR A 129 7.79 4.34 9.31
N ASN A 130 7.29 3.13 9.43
CA ASN A 130 8.08 1.91 9.47
C ASN A 130 8.02 1.11 8.16
N THR A 131 7.24 1.55 7.16
CA THR A 131 7.05 0.80 5.93
C THR A 131 7.22 1.65 4.68
N SER A 132 7.82 1.07 3.65
CA SER A 132 7.88 1.68 2.32
C SER A 132 6.51 1.74 1.63
N PHE A 133 5.55 0.97 2.11
CA PHE A 133 4.15 1.04 1.67
C PHE A 133 3.54 2.40 2.01
N ILE A 134 3.61 2.81 3.28
CA ILE A 134 3.10 4.13 3.72
C ILE A 134 3.90 5.25 3.07
N GLN A 135 5.24 5.13 3.00
CA GLN A 135 6.06 6.13 2.34
C GLN A 135 5.57 6.43 0.91
N LYS A 136 5.26 5.39 0.12
CA LYS A 136 4.73 5.60 -1.24
C LYS A 136 3.43 6.40 -1.26
N ILE A 137 2.53 6.16 -0.29
CA ILE A 137 1.25 6.89 -0.21
C ILE A 137 1.51 8.36 0.15
N LEU A 138 2.42 8.61 1.08
CA LEU A 138 2.83 9.96 1.48
C LEU A 138 3.49 10.72 0.33
N ASP A 139 4.43 10.07 -0.37
CA ASP A 139 5.12 10.64 -1.52
C ASP A 139 4.13 11.00 -2.65
N ASP A 140 3.14 10.15 -2.90
CA ASP A 140 2.07 10.38 -3.89
C ASP A 140 1.24 11.60 -3.51
N LEU A 141 0.80 11.70 -2.25
CA LEU A 141 0.11 12.89 -1.71
C LEU A 141 0.99 14.16 -1.64
N GLY A 142 2.29 14.08 -1.90
CA GLY A 142 3.22 15.21 -1.81
C GLY A 142 3.74 15.51 -0.40
N ILE A 143 3.57 14.59 0.55
CA ILE A 143 4.09 14.70 1.92
C ILE A 143 5.55 14.22 1.94
N ASN A 144 6.45 15.13 1.59
CA ASN A 144 7.85 14.80 1.29
C ASN A 144 8.75 14.75 2.54
N ASN A 145 8.28 15.23 3.69
CA ASN A 145 9.02 15.22 4.95
C ASN A 145 8.82 13.91 5.72
N CYS A 146 8.94 12.77 5.03
CA CYS A 146 8.80 11.44 5.58
C CYS A 146 10.15 10.75 5.82
N LYS A 147 10.32 10.14 6.99
CA LYS A 147 11.47 9.28 7.33
C LYS A 147 10.99 7.86 7.59
N VAL A 148 11.48 6.91 6.78
CA VAL A 148 11.29 5.48 7.03
C VAL A 148 12.41 4.99 7.92
N ASN A 149 12.12 4.77 9.20
CA ASN A 149 13.12 4.26 10.13
C ASN A 149 12.46 3.53 11.31
N LEU A 150 12.51 2.20 11.26
CA LEU A 150 12.02 1.29 12.30
C LEU A 150 12.76 1.48 13.63
N ASP A 151 14.08 1.57 13.58
CA ASP A 151 14.92 1.73 14.77
C ASP A 151 14.65 3.09 15.44
N MET A 152 14.35 4.11 14.64
CA MET A 152 13.99 5.43 15.14
C MET A 152 12.68 5.42 15.91
N ILE A 153 11.65 4.66 15.52
CA ILE A 153 10.42 4.56 16.31
C ILE A 153 10.71 3.92 17.67
N GLU A 154 11.51 2.85 17.69
CA GLU A 154 11.93 2.20 18.94
C GLU A 154 12.79 3.11 19.82
N GLU A 155 13.69 3.89 19.22
CA GLU A 155 14.49 4.89 19.92
C GLU A 155 13.64 6.04 20.47
N ILE A 156 12.64 6.55 19.74
CA ILE A 156 11.75 7.62 20.24
C ILE A 156 10.96 7.07 21.42
N CYS A 157 10.53 5.82 21.33
CA CYS A 157 9.83 5.11 22.40
C CYS A 157 10.67 4.90 23.65
N LYS A 158 11.99 4.67 23.52
CA LYS A 158 12.93 4.48 24.63
C LYS A 158 13.38 5.81 25.24
N ALA A 159 13.54 6.86 24.41
CA ALA A 159 14.09 8.15 24.82
C ALA A 159 13.06 9.10 25.47
N GLY A 160 11.76 8.75 25.48
CA GLY A 160 10.73 9.60 26.12
C GLY A 160 10.63 11.00 25.50
N CYS A 161 10.56 11.07 24.16
CA CYS A 161 10.37 12.29 23.33
C CYS A 161 11.59 13.19 23.03
N LEU A 162 12.83 12.83 23.37
CA LEU A 162 14.00 13.63 22.95
C LEU A 162 15.01 12.81 22.14
N ILE A 163 14.67 12.48 20.89
CA ILE A 163 15.72 12.24 19.89
C ILE A 163 16.18 13.59 19.35
N ASN A 164 17.38 13.98 19.77
CA ASN A 164 18.14 15.07 19.20
C ASN A 164 18.88 14.54 17.96
N LEU A 165 18.36 14.84 16.76
CA LEU A 165 18.86 14.32 15.47
C LEU A 165 20.06 15.10 14.90
N GLY A 166 20.77 15.88 15.73
CA GLY A 166 21.92 16.66 15.31
C GLY A 166 21.57 18.05 14.77
N LYS A 167 22.57 18.93 14.77
CA LYS A 167 22.44 20.39 14.64
C LYS A 167 21.99 20.88 13.26
N THR A 168 20.69 20.95 13.02
CA THR A 168 19.99 22.04 12.28
C THR A 168 18.49 21.99 12.56
N THR A 169 17.87 23.12 12.96
CA THR A 169 16.45 23.57 12.79
C THR A 169 15.25 22.59 12.92
N MET A 170 15.44 21.33 13.30
CA MET A 170 14.41 20.28 13.35
C MET A 170 13.69 20.15 14.71
N ASP A 171 14.10 20.94 15.72
CA ASP A 171 13.54 20.87 17.07
C ASP A 171 12.15 21.54 17.18
N ASP A 172 11.78 22.40 16.22
CA ASP A 172 10.49 23.12 16.20
C ASP A 172 9.38 22.37 15.44
N LEU A 173 9.69 21.27 14.75
CA LEU A 173 8.72 20.52 13.96
C LEU A 173 8.00 19.45 14.80
N LYS A 174 6.69 19.36 14.63
CA LYS A 174 5.88 18.33 15.27
C LYS A 174 6.16 16.99 14.59
N LYS A 175 6.48 15.98 15.40
CA LYS A 175 6.76 14.61 14.93
C LYS A 175 5.46 13.81 14.96
N LEU A 176 5.09 13.26 13.82
CA LEU A 176 3.90 12.44 13.64
C LEU A 176 4.31 11.04 13.20
N ILE A 177 3.60 10.03 13.69
CA ILE A 177 3.87 8.63 13.41
C ILE A 177 2.68 8.07 12.63
N ILE A 178 2.96 7.47 11.46
CA ILE A 178 1.96 6.76 10.67
C ILE A 178 2.42 5.32 10.51
N VAL A 179 1.62 4.39 11.01
CA VAL A 179 1.90 2.93 11.01
C VAL A 179 0.73 2.18 10.41
N PRO A 180 0.97 1.03 9.75
CA PRO A 180 -0.10 0.24 9.18
C PRO A 180 -0.79 -0.56 10.28
N ASP A 181 -2.09 -0.81 10.12
CA ASP A 181 -2.91 -1.65 11.00
C ASP A 181 -2.41 -3.09 11.14
N TYR A 182 -1.75 -3.66 10.13
CA TYR A 182 -1.17 -5.01 10.22
C TYR A 182 0.03 -5.10 11.18
N ASP A 183 0.60 -3.98 11.63
CA ASP A 183 1.68 -3.95 12.62
C ASP A 183 1.15 -3.75 14.06
N ILE A 184 -0.11 -4.07 14.32
CA ILE A 184 -0.79 -3.84 15.61
C ILE A 184 -0.05 -4.43 16.82
N ASP A 185 0.58 -5.60 16.67
CA ASP A 185 1.35 -6.23 17.74
C ASP A 185 2.52 -5.33 18.13
N LYS A 186 3.24 -4.79 17.15
CA LYS A 186 4.36 -3.87 17.36
C LYS A 186 3.89 -2.53 17.97
N ILE A 187 2.71 -2.05 17.55
CA ILE A 187 2.07 -0.86 18.14
C ILE A 187 1.81 -1.06 19.64
N ASN A 188 1.32 -2.24 20.02
CA ASN A 188 1.01 -2.60 21.41
C ASN A 188 2.28 -2.82 22.23
N GLU A 189 3.25 -3.56 21.70
CA GLU A 189 4.55 -3.84 22.35
C GLU A 189 5.31 -2.55 22.71
N LEU A 190 5.29 -1.56 21.81
CA LEU A 190 5.97 -0.28 22.01
C LEU A 190 5.13 0.74 22.81
N ASN A 191 3.88 0.38 23.11
CA ASN A 191 2.86 1.23 23.69
C ASN A 191 2.71 2.58 22.98
N LEU A 192 2.60 2.56 21.64
CA LEU A 192 2.60 3.78 20.83
C LEU A 192 1.36 4.65 21.10
N LYS A 193 0.20 4.02 21.37
CA LYS A 193 -1.06 4.75 21.61
C LYS A 193 -0.95 5.68 22.81
N ASP A 194 -0.47 5.16 23.94
CA ASP A 194 -0.32 5.97 25.16
C ASP A 194 0.77 7.03 25.01
N LYS A 195 1.85 6.73 24.27
CA LYS A 195 3.00 7.63 24.12
C LYS A 195 2.77 8.77 23.14
N PHE A 196 2.04 8.53 22.06
CA PHE A 196 1.91 9.50 20.96
C PHE A 196 0.50 10.05 20.80
N ASN A 197 -0.54 9.39 21.32
CA ASN A 197 -1.92 9.86 21.31
C ASN A 197 -2.32 10.50 19.96
N SER A 198 -2.62 11.81 19.92
CA SER A 198 -3.01 12.56 18.72
C SER A 198 -1.93 12.67 17.63
N ASN A 199 -0.71 12.21 17.91
CA ASN A 199 0.42 12.21 16.96
C ASN A 199 0.62 10.84 16.29
N LEU A 200 -0.29 9.88 16.53
CA LEU A 200 -0.26 8.55 15.93
C LEU A 200 -1.46 8.37 15.01
N CYS A 201 -1.19 8.06 13.74
CA CYS A 201 -2.16 7.54 12.80
C CYS A 201 -1.92 6.03 12.61
N ILE A 202 -2.96 5.23 12.84
CA ILE A 202 -2.96 3.81 12.47
C ILE A 202 -3.74 3.71 11.17
N LEU A 203 -3.01 3.61 10.07
CA LEU A 203 -3.58 3.55 8.73
C LEU A 203 -4.21 2.18 8.51
N LYS A 204 -5.52 2.13 8.30
CA LYS A 204 -6.19 0.92 7.84
C LYS A 204 -5.72 0.63 6.42
N THR A 205 -4.98 -0.47 6.25
CA THR A 205 -4.36 -0.79 4.96
C THR A 205 -5.22 -1.72 4.11
N HIS A 206 -6.07 -2.52 4.75
CA HIS A 206 -6.92 -3.51 4.11
C HIS A 206 -8.32 -3.49 4.72
N ASP A 207 -9.21 -2.69 4.14
CA ASP A 207 -10.65 -2.77 4.43
C ASP A 207 -11.31 -3.71 3.41
N TYR A 208 -11.60 -4.95 3.83
CA TYR A 208 -12.14 -5.98 2.94
C TYR A 208 -13.60 -5.73 2.53
N ASP A 209 -14.26 -4.73 3.12
CA ASP A 209 -15.59 -4.29 2.74
C ASP A 209 -15.57 -3.28 1.58
N LEU A 210 -14.37 -2.78 1.20
CA LEU A 210 -14.15 -1.84 0.10
C LEU A 210 -13.52 -2.53 -1.10
N GLU A 211 -13.82 -2.03 -2.30
CA GLU A 211 -13.19 -2.47 -3.54
C GLU A 211 -11.73 -1.96 -3.66
N LEU A 212 -10.97 -2.44 -4.65
CA LEU A 212 -9.54 -2.13 -4.82
C LEU A 212 -9.27 -0.64 -4.97
N ILE A 213 -10.03 0.05 -5.81
CA ILE A 213 -9.88 1.50 -6.01
C ILE A 213 -10.30 2.25 -4.73
N GLU A 214 -11.44 1.89 -4.16
CA GLU A 214 -11.97 2.51 -2.94
C GLU A 214 -10.99 2.38 -1.75
N ARG A 215 -10.28 1.24 -1.62
CA ARG A 215 -9.23 1.07 -0.60
C ARG A 215 -8.05 2.00 -0.82
N ILE A 216 -7.74 2.39 -2.07
CA ILE A 216 -6.69 3.39 -2.35
C ILE A 216 -7.17 4.76 -1.89
N GLU A 217 -8.37 5.17 -2.30
CA GLU A 217 -8.96 6.45 -1.93
C GLU A 217 -9.15 6.58 -0.42
N ASN A 218 -9.60 5.52 0.24
CA ASN A 218 -9.77 5.47 1.69
C ASN A 218 -8.45 5.69 2.45
N ARG A 219 -7.31 5.21 1.93
CA ARG A 219 -6.00 5.47 2.53
C ARG A 219 -5.56 6.92 2.36
N TYR A 220 -5.86 7.54 1.22
CA TYR A 220 -5.63 8.97 1.07
C TYR A 220 -6.49 9.77 2.03
N ALA A 221 -7.78 9.46 2.13
CA ALA A 221 -8.71 10.12 3.04
C ALA A 221 -8.24 10.04 4.50
N GLN A 222 -7.88 8.85 4.99
CA GLN A 222 -7.36 8.66 6.34
C GLN A 222 -6.11 9.50 6.64
N ILE A 223 -5.22 9.70 5.66
CA ILE A 223 -4.03 10.54 5.84
C ILE A 223 -4.42 12.01 5.85
N LEU A 224 -5.26 12.45 4.89
CA LEU A 224 -5.70 13.83 4.80
C LEU A 224 -6.47 14.27 6.06
N GLU A 225 -7.40 13.45 6.55
CA GLU A 225 -8.12 13.67 7.82
C GLU A 225 -7.20 13.72 9.04
N PHE A 226 -6.09 12.98 9.02
CA PHE A 226 -5.13 12.98 10.12
C PHE A 226 -4.26 14.25 10.15
N ILE A 227 -4.01 14.85 8.99
CA ILE A 227 -3.14 16.02 8.88
C ILE A 227 -3.88 17.37 8.94
N GLU A 228 -5.21 17.35 8.83
CA GLU A 228 -6.13 18.48 9.08
C GLU A 228 -6.06 18.98 10.53
#